data_AF-A0A931BZB9-F1
#
_entry.id   AF-A0A931BZB9-F1
#
_cell.length_a   1.000
_cell.length_b   1.000
_cell.length_c   1.000
_cell.angle_alpha   90.00
_cell.angle_beta   90.00
_cell.angle_gamma   90.00
#
_symmetry.space_group_name_H-M   'P 1'
#
loop_
_entity.id
_entity.type
_entity.pdbx_description
1 polymer ?
#
loop_
_entity_poly.entity_id
_entity_poly.type
_entity_poly.pdbx_seq_one_letter_code
_entity_poly.pdbx_strand_id
1 'polypeptide(L)'
;MDAPPAAKDYAHIKGWGIDADPKNDPTYPMKHRTNGEHKGYTWDRPPLQPVTVEVLHSIERPNITAVFGTAVPPQGLSGMIRRYAFKYSESSFGHWLPLLLADRVNVVEGIVDDLVHGHIPNIFAEKGYKMEWKYNRKSLLQKMAVGAAVATAAVVLLSRKRRARRIILPPEI
;
A
#
# COMPACT_ATOMS: atom_id res chain seq x y z
N MET A 1 -27.39 -27.17 20.22
CA MET A 1 -26.56 -26.09 20.79
C MET A 1 -25.52 -26.79 21.63
N ASP A 2 -24.34 -26.99 21.07
CA ASP A 2 -23.27 -27.72 21.74
C ASP A 2 -22.68 -26.86 22.86
N ALA A 3 -22.32 -27.47 23.98
CA ALA A 3 -21.72 -26.77 25.10
C ALA A 3 -20.41 -26.07 24.65
N PRO A 4 -20.07 -24.89 25.20
CA PRO A 4 -18.83 -24.23 24.86
C PRO A 4 -17.64 -25.15 25.20
N PRO A 5 -16.60 -25.19 24.34
CA PRO A 5 -15.45 -26.08 24.52
C PRO A 5 -14.75 -25.79 25.85
N ALA A 6 -14.41 -26.86 26.57
CA ALA A 6 -13.79 -26.78 27.89
C ALA A 6 -12.27 -26.54 27.76
N ALA A 7 -11.64 -25.95 28.78
CA ALA A 7 -10.20 -25.69 28.77
C ALA A 7 -9.33 -26.95 28.51
N LYS A 8 -9.85 -28.14 28.83
CA LYS A 8 -9.22 -29.44 28.52
C LYS A 8 -9.07 -29.72 27.03
N ASP A 9 -9.99 -29.20 26.20
CA ASP A 9 -10.03 -29.47 24.76
C ASP A 9 -8.81 -28.85 24.04
N TYR A 10 -8.15 -27.89 24.69
CA TYR A 10 -7.00 -27.15 24.16
C TYR A 10 -5.68 -27.49 24.85
N ALA A 11 -5.66 -28.51 25.72
CA ALA A 11 -4.45 -28.91 26.47
C ALA A 11 -3.27 -29.35 25.57
N HIS A 12 -3.53 -29.65 24.29
CA HIS A 12 -2.52 -29.98 23.30
C HIS A 12 -1.74 -28.75 22.79
N ILE A 13 -2.26 -27.54 22.99
CA ILE A 13 -1.61 -26.29 22.59
C ILE A 13 -0.68 -25.85 23.74
N LYS A 14 0.62 -25.94 23.53
CA LYS A 14 1.63 -25.52 24.51
C LYS A 14 1.47 -24.02 24.82
N GLY A 15 1.17 -23.69 26.08
CA GLY A 15 0.95 -22.30 26.54
C GLY A 15 -0.50 -21.84 26.49
N TRP A 16 -1.46 -22.71 26.13
CA TRP A 16 -2.87 -22.36 26.18
C TRP A 16 -3.35 -22.06 27.60
N GLY A 17 -4.08 -20.94 27.76
CA GLY A 17 -4.60 -20.51 29.06
C GLY A 17 -3.55 -19.89 30.00
N ILE A 18 -2.34 -19.59 29.52
CA ILE A 18 -1.30 -18.93 30.35
C ILE A 18 -1.72 -17.53 30.81
N ASP A 19 -2.49 -16.83 29.98
CA ASP A 19 -3.09 -15.51 30.29
C ASP A 19 -4.45 -15.62 31.00
N ALA A 20 -4.93 -16.85 31.26
CA ALA A 20 -6.22 -17.07 31.92
C ALA A 20 -6.13 -16.96 33.44
N ASP A 21 -4.94 -17.12 34.04
CA ASP A 21 -4.72 -16.90 35.47
C ASP A 21 -4.66 -15.40 35.78
N PRO A 22 -5.62 -14.84 36.54
CA PRO A 22 -5.61 -13.42 36.92
C PRO A 22 -4.38 -13.03 37.75
N LYS A 23 -3.68 -14.00 38.36
CA LYS A 23 -2.48 -13.78 39.17
C LYS A 23 -1.19 -13.72 38.33
N ASN A 24 -1.23 -14.13 37.07
CA ASN A 24 -0.09 -14.08 36.15
C ASN A 24 0.05 -12.70 35.45
N ASP A 25 -0.73 -11.72 35.89
CA ASP A 25 -0.71 -10.36 35.36
C ASP A 25 0.40 -9.52 36.05
N PRO A 26 1.31 -8.88 35.30
CA PRO A 26 2.36 -8.03 35.86
C PRO A 26 1.81 -6.80 36.64
N THR A 27 0.53 -6.47 36.49
CA THR A 27 -0.14 -5.35 37.17
C THR A 27 -0.98 -5.77 38.39
N TYR A 28 -1.05 -7.07 38.69
CA TYR A 28 -1.65 -7.58 39.94
C TYR A 28 -0.68 -7.37 41.12
N PRO A 29 -1.14 -7.00 42.33
CA PRO A 29 -2.51 -6.75 42.79
C PRO A 29 -2.96 -5.28 42.69
N MET A 30 -2.12 -4.39 42.16
CA MET A 30 -2.31 -2.94 42.25
C MET A 30 -3.44 -2.42 41.35
N LYS A 31 -3.71 -3.08 40.22
CA LYS A 31 -4.79 -2.70 39.29
C LYS A 31 -6.00 -3.62 39.46
N HIS A 32 -7.11 -3.08 39.97
CA HIS A 32 -8.41 -3.75 39.90
C HIS A 32 -8.94 -3.72 38.46
N ARG A 33 -8.70 -4.77 37.67
CA ARG A 33 -9.30 -4.88 36.32
C ARG A 33 -10.81 -5.10 36.46
N THR A 34 -11.62 -4.24 35.86
CA THR A 34 -13.09 -4.37 35.84
C THR A 34 -13.60 -5.48 34.92
N ASN A 35 -12.72 -6.30 34.33
CA ASN A 35 -13.03 -7.31 33.28
C ASN A 35 -13.86 -6.78 32.09
N GLY A 36 -14.12 -5.47 31.99
CA GLY A 36 -14.82 -4.85 30.86
C GLY A 36 -14.05 -5.00 29.55
N GLU A 37 -12.72 -5.01 29.64
CA GLU A 37 -11.81 -5.27 28.50
C GLU A 37 -11.93 -6.72 27.99
N HIS A 38 -12.26 -7.68 28.85
CA HIS A 38 -12.34 -9.12 28.50
C HIS A 38 -13.73 -9.54 28.01
N LYS A 39 -14.78 -8.77 28.31
CA LYS A 39 -16.15 -9.03 27.84
C LYS A 39 -16.34 -8.83 26.33
N GLY A 40 -15.27 -8.42 25.63
CA GLY A 40 -15.36 -7.98 24.24
C GLY A 40 -16.08 -6.64 24.15
N TYR A 41 -15.81 -5.88 23.10
CA TYR A 41 -16.57 -4.67 22.86
C TYR A 41 -17.98 -5.07 22.38
N THR A 42 -19.00 -4.87 23.21
CA THR A 42 -20.41 -5.18 22.94
C THR A 42 -21.11 -4.07 22.14
N TRP A 43 -20.41 -3.46 21.19
CA TRP A 43 -20.95 -2.40 20.35
C TRP A 43 -21.36 -2.97 19.00
N ASP A 44 -22.47 -2.47 18.48
CA ASP A 44 -22.89 -2.79 17.13
C ASP A 44 -21.90 -2.19 16.13
N ARG A 45 -21.45 -3.02 15.19
CA ARG A 45 -20.56 -2.53 14.12
C ARG A 45 -21.28 -1.46 13.30
N PRO A 46 -20.57 -0.40 12.88
CA PRO A 46 -21.18 0.64 12.10
C PRO A 46 -21.53 0.08 10.70
N PRO A 47 -22.54 0.64 10.03
CA PRO A 47 -22.86 0.24 8.66
C PRO A 47 -21.64 0.48 7.76
N LEU A 48 -21.40 -0.46 6.85
CA LEU A 48 -20.32 -0.32 5.88
C LEU A 48 -20.76 0.66 4.79
N GLN A 49 -19.84 1.53 4.37
CA GLN A 49 -20.07 2.35 3.19
C GLN A 49 -20.12 1.48 1.91
N PRO A 50 -20.90 1.88 0.88
CA PRO A 50 -21.00 1.12 -0.36
C PRO A 50 -19.66 1.07 -1.10
N VAL A 51 -19.30 -0.11 -1.60
CA VAL A 51 -18.09 -0.33 -2.40
C VAL A 51 -18.41 -0.07 -3.87
N THR A 52 -18.10 1.13 -4.35
CA THR A 52 -18.32 1.56 -5.74
C THR A 52 -17.08 1.43 -6.63
N VAL A 53 -15.91 1.30 -6.01
CA VAL A 53 -14.60 1.21 -6.67
C VAL A 53 -13.81 0.06 -6.05
N GLU A 54 -12.75 -0.37 -6.72
CA GLU A 54 -11.82 -1.36 -6.16
C GLU A 54 -11.14 -0.81 -4.91
N VAL A 55 -11.28 -1.52 -3.79
CA VAL A 55 -10.68 -1.17 -2.50
C VAL A 55 -9.63 -2.21 -2.15
N LEU A 56 -8.38 -1.78 -2.07
CA LEU A 56 -7.29 -2.64 -1.61
C LEU A 56 -7.19 -2.52 -0.09
N HIS A 57 -7.20 -3.67 0.59
CA HIS A 57 -7.12 -3.74 2.04
C HIS A 57 -6.04 -4.74 2.48
N SER A 58 -5.68 -4.65 3.75
CA SER A 58 -4.72 -5.53 4.39
C SER A 58 -5.09 -7.00 4.26
N ILE A 59 -4.10 -7.86 4.00
CA ILE A 59 -4.27 -9.32 4.08
C ILE A 59 -4.50 -9.81 5.51
N GLU A 60 -4.14 -9.01 6.51
CA GLU A 60 -4.26 -9.35 7.93
C GLU A 60 -5.68 -9.12 8.45
N ARG A 61 -6.49 -8.36 7.70
CA ARG A 61 -7.87 -8.04 8.05
C ARG A 61 -8.79 -8.53 6.94
N PRO A 62 -9.61 -9.57 7.19
CA PRO A 62 -10.49 -10.12 6.15
C PRO A 62 -11.64 -9.17 5.79
N ASN A 63 -11.96 -8.21 6.66
CA ASN A 63 -13.04 -7.26 6.45
C ASN A 63 -12.49 -5.90 6.02
N ILE A 64 -13.22 -5.24 5.11
CA ILE A 64 -12.98 -3.85 4.74
C ILE A 64 -13.39 -2.94 5.90
N THR A 65 -12.70 -1.81 6.06
CA THR A 65 -13.06 -0.79 7.04
C THR A 65 -14.41 -0.17 6.69
N ALA A 66 -15.17 0.27 7.71
CA ALA A 66 -16.49 0.87 7.49
C ALA A 66 -16.45 2.12 6.61
N VAL A 67 -15.33 2.86 6.66
CA VAL A 67 -15.03 3.98 5.78
C VAL A 67 -13.61 3.79 5.21
N PHE A 68 -13.44 4.09 3.94
CA PHE A 68 -12.22 4.01 3.13
C PHE A 68 -12.22 5.13 2.08
N GLY A 69 -11.04 5.52 1.60
CA GLY A 69 -10.89 6.56 0.59
C GLY A 69 -11.26 6.05 -0.81
N THR A 70 -12.01 6.84 -1.57
CA THR A 70 -12.44 6.53 -2.95
C THR A 70 -11.91 7.52 -4.00
N ALA A 71 -11.21 8.57 -3.57
CA ALA A 71 -10.79 9.68 -4.44
C ALA A 71 -9.79 9.26 -5.55
N VAL A 72 -8.95 8.26 -5.27
CA VAL A 72 -7.92 7.79 -6.21
C VAL A 72 -8.02 6.26 -6.30
N PRO A 73 -8.95 5.73 -7.11
CA PRO A 73 -9.06 4.29 -7.28
C PRO A 73 -7.80 3.71 -7.94
N PRO A 74 -7.42 2.45 -7.67
CA PRO A 74 -6.25 1.84 -8.28
C PRO A 74 -6.45 1.63 -9.78
N GLN A 75 -5.86 2.50 -10.59
CA GLN A 75 -5.95 2.47 -12.05
C GLN A 75 -4.55 2.47 -12.70
N GLY A 76 -4.47 2.05 -13.97
CA GLY A 76 -3.22 2.05 -14.73
C GLY A 76 -2.11 1.17 -14.13
N LEU A 77 -0.88 1.54 -14.44
CA LEU A 77 0.34 0.92 -13.94
C LEU A 77 0.51 1.17 -12.43
N SER A 78 0.22 2.37 -11.93
CA SER A 78 0.30 2.64 -10.49
C SER A 78 -0.67 1.75 -9.71
N GLY A 79 -1.88 1.51 -10.21
CA GLY A 79 -2.85 0.56 -9.66
C GLY A 79 -2.35 -0.88 -9.66
N MET A 80 -1.67 -1.33 -10.72
CA MET A 80 -1.03 -2.65 -10.74
C MET A 80 0.05 -2.80 -9.67
N ILE A 81 0.87 -1.76 -9.46
CA ILE A 81 1.90 -1.76 -8.42
C ILE A 81 1.24 -1.81 -7.03
N ARG A 82 0.16 -1.04 -6.80
CA ARG A 82 -0.60 -1.11 -5.54
C ARG A 82 -1.17 -2.51 -5.33
N ARG A 83 -1.83 -3.11 -6.32
CA ARG A 83 -2.32 -4.51 -6.25
C ARG A 83 -1.22 -5.51 -5.89
N TYR A 84 -0.01 -5.31 -6.39
CA TYR A 84 1.14 -6.14 -6.00
C TYR A 84 1.55 -5.91 -4.54
N ALA A 85 1.60 -4.66 -4.10
CA ALA A 85 1.96 -4.28 -2.74
C ALA A 85 1.03 -4.90 -1.67
N PHE A 86 -0.27 -4.89 -1.94
CA PHE A 86 -1.29 -5.44 -1.04
C PHE A 86 -1.30 -6.98 -0.97
N LYS A 87 -0.42 -7.69 -1.68
CA LYS A 87 -0.19 -9.14 -1.48
C LYS A 87 0.75 -9.43 -0.29
N TYR A 88 1.45 -8.42 0.20
CA TYR A 88 2.40 -8.53 1.31
C TYR A 88 1.79 -8.00 2.60
N SER A 89 2.26 -8.52 3.74
CA SER A 89 1.91 -8.02 5.08
C SER A 89 2.37 -6.57 5.24
N GLU A 90 1.63 -5.79 6.02
CA GLU A 90 1.94 -4.40 6.37
C GLU A 90 3.27 -4.28 7.13
N SER A 91 3.77 -5.37 7.73
CA SER A 91 5.09 -5.39 8.36
C SER A 91 6.25 -5.44 7.37
N SER A 92 5.98 -5.76 6.09
CA SER A 92 7.00 -6.02 5.09
C SER A 92 7.35 -4.78 4.26
N PHE A 93 8.64 -4.64 3.94
CA PHE A 93 9.09 -3.67 2.93
C PHE A 93 8.48 -3.93 1.54
N GLY A 94 8.08 -5.18 1.25
CA GLY A 94 7.38 -5.53 0.01
C GLY A 94 6.00 -4.88 -0.12
N HIS A 95 5.42 -4.42 0.98
CA HIS A 95 4.19 -3.63 0.98
C HIS A 95 4.50 -2.14 0.76
N TRP A 96 5.40 -1.55 1.54
CA TRP A 96 5.59 -0.10 1.54
C TRP A 96 6.40 0.44 0.35
N LEU A 97 7.47 -0.24 -0.05
CA LEU A 97 8.33 0.27 -1.13
C LEU A 97 7.59 0.37 -2.48
N PRO A 98 6.78 -0.64 -2.88
CA PRO A 98 5.99 -0.51 -4.09
C PRO A 98 4.91 0.58 -3.99
N LEU A 99 4.30 0.81 -2.83
CA LEU A 99 3.32 1.90 -2.66
C LEU A 99 3.95 3.27 -2.92
N LEU A 100 5.14 3.53 -2.34
CA LEU A 100 5.88 4.77 -2.60
C LEU A 100 6.22 4.95 -4.08
N LEU A 101 6.59 3.84 -4.75
CA LEU A 101 6.84 3.86 -6.19
C LEU A 101 5.55 4.14 -6.98
N ALA A 102 4.44 3.51 -6.59
CA ALA A 102 3.13 3.69 -7.23
C ALA A 102 2.69 5.15 -7.19
N ASP A 103 2.95 5.87 -6.10
CA ASP A 103 2.60 7.30 -6.00
C ASP A 103 3.42 8.15 -6.98
N ARG A 104 4.71 7.83 -7.18
CA ARG A 104 5.53 8.52 -8.20
C ARG A 104 5.08 8.20 -9.61
N VAL A 105 4.70 6.95 -9.87
CA VAL A 105 4.16 6.52 -11.17
C VAL A 105 2.84 7.22 -11.46
N ASN A 106 1.93 7.29 -10.48
CA ASN A 106 0.62 7.90 -10.64
C ASN A 106 0.70 9.38 -11.06
N VAL A 107 1.67 10.12 -10.53
CA VAL A 107 1.92 11.51 -10.94
C VAL A 107 2.32 11.60 -12.42
N VAL A 108 3.18 10.69 -12.88
CA VAL A 108 3.60 10.66 -14.29
C VAL A 108 2.44 10.23 -15.19
N GLU A 109 1.64 9.24 -14.76
CA GLU A 109 0.44 8.81 -15.47
C GLU A 109 -0.55 9.96 -15.64
N GLY A 110 -0.84 10.71 -14.58
CA GLY A 110 -1.73 11.88 -14.65
C GLY A 110 -1.21 12.95 -15.62
N ILE A 111 0.09 13.28 -15.59
CA ILE A 111 0.67 14.25 -16.54
C ILE A 111 0.53 13.76 -17.99
N VAL A 112 0.74 12.47 -18.24
CA VAL A 112 0.59 11.89 -19.58
C VAL A 112 -0.87 11.92 -20.01
N ASP A 113 -1.79 11.59 -19.10
CA ASP A 113 -3.22 11.60 -19.37
C ASP A 113 -3.72 13.02 -19.69
N ASP A 114 -3.30 14.03 -18.92
CA ASP A 114 -3.60 15.45 -19.18
C ASP A 114 -3.12 15.86 -20.58
N LEU A 115 -1.88 15.49 -20.93
CA LEU A 115 -1.29 15.78 -22.24
C LEU A 115 -2.07 15.10 -23.39
N VAL A 116 -2.52 13.86 -23.20
CA VAL A 116 -3.33 13.12 -24.18
C VAL A 116 -4.70 13.76 -24.38
N HIS A 117 -5.32 14.26 -23.31
CA HIS A 117 -6.60 14.97 -23.36
C HIS A 117 -6.48 16.44 -23.80
N GLY A 118 -5.28 16.91 -24.15
CA GLY A 118 -5.04 18.25 -24.68
C GLY A 118 -4.95 19.34 -23.61
N HIS A 119 -4.92 18.98 -22.33
CA HIS A 119 -4.62 19.91 -21.24
C HIS A 119 -3.11 19.99 -21.07
N ILE A 120 -2.52 21.14 -21.39
CA ILE A 120 -1.11 21.40 -21.08
C ILE A 120 -1.07 22.05 -19.70
N PRO A 121 -0.77 21.31 -18.62
CA PRO A 121 -0.63 21.90 -17.30
C PRO A 121 0.50 22.93 -17.31
N ASN A 122 0.31 24.06 -16.62
CA ASN A 122 1.32 25.10 -16.51
C ASN A 122 2.39 24.74 -15.46
N ILE A 123 2.98 23.55 -15.63
CA ILE A 123 3.99 22.97 -14.73
C ILE A 123 5.17 23.93 -14.54
N PHE A 124 5.49 24.71 -15.58
CA PHE A 124 6.61 25.66 -15.57
C PHE A 124 6.40 26.82 -14.60
N ALA A 125 5.14 27.29 -14.45
CA ALA A 125 4.78 28.31 -13.47
C ALA A 125 4.55 27.70 -12.08
N GLU A 126 3.84 26.58 -11.99
CA GLU A 126 3.44 25.96 -10.72
C GLU A 126 4.59 25.32 -9.95
N LYS A 127 5.55 24.67 -10.64
CA LYS A 127 6.76 24.12 -9.98
C LYS A 127 7.83 25.18 -9.72
N GLY A 128 7.61 26.44 -10.10
CA GLY A 128 8.57 27.52 -9.90
C GLY A 128 9.85 27.37 -10.73
N TYR A 129 9.83 26.60 -11.82
CA TYR A 129 11.01 26.43 -12.69
C TYR A 129 11.49 27.75 -13.30
N LYS A 130 10.59 28.72 -13.49
CA LYS A 130 10.97 30.09 -13.88
C LYS A 130 11.93 30.74 -12.86
N MET A 131 11.74 30.47 -11.57
CA MET A 131 12.58 30.97 -10.49
C MET A 131 13.85 30.15 -10.34
N GLU A 132 13.78 28.81 -10.40
CA GLU A 132 14.98 27.97 -10.44
C GLU A 132 15.86 28.30 -11.65
N TRP A 133 15.28 28.60 -12.81
CA TRP A 133 16.02 29.07 -13.98
C TRP A 133 16.56 30.50 -13.80
N LYS A 134 15.95 31.37 -13.00
CA LYS A 134 16.49 32.72 -12.79
C LYS A 134 17.65 32.71 -11.79
N TYR A 135 17.53 31.95 -10.71
CA TYR A 135 18.46 32.01 -9.56
C TYR A 135 19.39 30.80 -9.46
N ASN A 136 19.06 29.64 -10.03
CA ASN A 136 19.81 28.39 -9.87
C ASN A 136 19.83 27.49 -11.12
N ARG A 137 20.19 28.07 -12.28
CA ARG A 137 20.22 27.37 -13.58
C ARG A 137 21.05 26.08 -13.56
N LYS A 138 22.21 26.10 -12.90
CA LYS A 138 23.12 24.95 -12.85
C LYS A 138 22.46 23.75 -12.15
N SER A 139 21.82 23.98 -11.00
CA SER A 139 21.13 22.91 -10.28
C SER A 139 19.95 22.35 -11.07
N LEU A 140 19.17 23.23 -11.71
CA LEU A 140 18.04 22.82 -12.54
C LEU A 140 18.50 21.95 -13.72
N LEU A 141 19.51 22.41 -14.48
CA LEU A 141 20.08 21.64 -15.60
C LEU A 141 20.65 20.31 -15.14
N GLN A 142 21.35 20.27 -14.01
CA GLN A 142 21.89 19.03 -13.44
C GLN A 142 20.77 18.05 -13.07
N LYS A 143 19.70 18.51 -12.41
CA LYS A 143 18.53 17.69 -12.07
C LYS A 143 17.89 17.11 -13.34
N MET A 144 17.70 17.94 -14.37
CA MET A 144 17.12 17.50 -15.64
C MET A 144 18.01 16.49 -16.36
N ALA A 145 19.33 16.72 -16.40
CA ALA A 145 20.28 15.81 -17.04
C ALA A 145 20.33 14.45 -16.34
N VAL A 146 20.38 14.44 -14.99
CA VAL A 146 20.34 13.20 -14.21
C VAL A 146 19.02 12.47 -14.43
N GLY A 147 17.89 13.18 -14.37
CA GLY A 147 16.57 12.60 -14.64
C GLY A 147 16.48 11.95 -16.02
N ALA A 148 16.95 12.65 -17.06
CA ALA A 148 16.97 12.14 -18.43
C ALA A 148 17.90 10.92 -18.59
N ALA A 149 19.07 10.94 -17.96
CA ALA A 149 20.01 9.81 -17.99
C ALA A 149 19.42 8.55 -17.33
N VAL A 150 18.81 8.70 -16.15
CA VAL A 150 18.16 7.60 -15.43
C VAL A 150 16.98 7.04 -16.23
N ALA A 151 16.12 7.91 -16.77
CA ALA A 151 14.99 7.49 -17.59
C ALA A 151 15.45 6.74 -18.85
N THR A 152 16.47 7.25 -19.54
CA THR A 152 17.04 6.62 -20.73
C THR A 152 17.64 5.25 -20.39
N ALA A 153 18.41 5.15 -19.30
CA ALA A 153 18.98 3.89 -18.84
C ALA A 153 17.89 2.86 -18.52
N ALA A 154 16.82 3.27 -17.83
CA ALA A 154 15.68 2.41 -17.55
C ALA A 154 15.02 1.89 -18.83
N VAL A 155 14.76 2.76 -19.80
CA VAL A 155 14.18 2.39 -21.11
C VAL A 155 15.08 1.41 -21.87
N VAL A 156 16.39 1.66 -21.91
CA VAL A 156 17.36 0.78 -22.58
C VAL A 156 17.42 -0.61 -21.91
N LEU A 157 17.45 -0.66 -20.57
CA LEU A 157 17.46 -1.92 -19.84
C LEU A 157 16.16 -2.72 -20.04
N LEU A 158 15.01 -2.06 -19.98
CA LEU A 158 13.71 -2.70 -20.18
C LEU A 158 13.54 -3.20 -21.63
N SER A 159 13.97 -2.43 -22.63
CA SER A 159 13.91 -2.82 -24.04
C SER A 159 14.87 -3.96 -24.39
N ARG A 160 16.09 -3.98 -23.82
CA ARG A 160 17.01 -5.12 -23.93
C ARG A 160 16.42 -6.41 -23.37
N LYS A 161 15.79 -6.35 -22.19
CA LYS A 161 15.17 -7.52 -21.55
C LYS A 161 13.97 -8.05 -22.35
N ARG A 162 13.17 -7.18 -22.97
CA ARG A 162 12.10 -7.57 -23.90
C ARG A 162 12.64 -8.26 -25.15
N ARG A 163 13.71 -7.72 -25.74
CA ARG A 163 14.36 -8.31 -26.93
C ARG A 163 14.95 -9.69 -26.62
N ALA A 164 15.60 -9.87 -25.46
CA ALA A 164 16.11 -11.16 -25.02
C ALA A 164 15.00 -12.20 -24.78
N ARG A 165 13.89 -11.81 -24.12
CA ARG A 165 12.74 -12.72 -23.92
C ARG A 165 12.07 -13.13 -25.24
N ARG A 166 11.99 -12.23 -26.22
CA ARG A 166 11.43 -12.50 -27.55
C ARG A 166 12.28 -13.44 -28.41
N ILE A 167 13.58 -13.57 -28.10
CA ILE A 167 14.47 -14.55 -28.76
C ILE A 167 14.32 -15.94 -28.14
N ILE A 168 13.94 -16.02 -26.86
CA ILE A 168 13.83 -17.28 -26.11
C ILE A 168 12.45 -17.96 -26.29
N LEU A 169 11.40 -17.19 -26.57
CA LEU A 169 10.07 -17.73 -26.88
C LEU A 169 9.78 -17.48 -28.36
N PRO A 170 9.70 -18.52 -29.22
CA PRO A 170 9.25 -18.35 -30.59
C PRO A 170 7.78 -17.87 -30.59
N PRO A 171 7.35 -17.12 -31.62
CA PRO A 171 5.95 -16.70 -31.71
C PRO A 171 5.06 -17.94 -31.77
N GLU A 172 4.04 -18.00 -30.89
CA GLU A 172 2.98 -18.99 -31.02
C GLU A 172 2.25 -18.76 -32.35
N ILE A 173 2.12 -19.83 -33.13
CA ILE A 173 1.36 -19.92 -34.38
C ILE A 173 -0.11 -20.12 -34.02
#